data_AF-A0A6M3IPI3-F1
#
_entry.id   AF-A0A6M3IPI3-F1
#
_cell.length_a   1.000
_cell.length_b   1.000
_cell.length_c   1.000
_cell.angle_alpha   90.00
_cell.angle_beta   90.00
_cell.angle_gamma   90.00
#
_symmetry.space_group_name_H-M   'P 1'
#
loop_
_entity.id
_entity.type
_entity.pdbx_description
1 polymer ?
#
loop_
_entity_poly.entity_id
_entity_poly.type
_entity_poly.pdbx_seq_one_letter_code
_entity_poly.pdbx_strand_id
1 'polypeptide(L)'
;MPPIASDIEIMVMGWLDRKGIQYSFQSSLAGGLFELGEAAINFIIPDFGIALRVRGEYYSRESTPTGIDLVQEEVMKSQIGLIAVDVWESDIKRDLNGTMESVLRGD
;
A
#
# COMPACT_ATOMS: atom_id res chain seq x y z
N MET A 1 12.25 16.37 -9.63
CA MET A 1 11.87 16.44 -8.20
C MET A 1 11.62 15.02 -7.74
N PRO A 2 12.19 14.55 -6.61
CA PRO A 2 11.80 13.26 -6.06
C PRO A 2 10.32 13.30 -5.68
N PRO A 3 9.60 12.17 -5.77
CA PRO A 3 8.22 12.09 -5.32
C PRO A 3 8.11 12.55 -3.87
N ILE A 4 7.13 13.40 -3.59
CA ILE A 4 6.84 13.84 -2.22
C ILE A 4 6.07 12.70 -1.55
N ALA A 5 6.72 12.04 -0.58
CA ALA A 5 6.08 11.01 0.24
C ALA A 5 5.42 11.65 1.47
N SER A 6 4.29 11.10 1.90
CA SER A 6 3.67 11.46 3.18
C SER A 6 4.50 10.97 4.37
N ASP A 7 4.28 11.54 5.56
CA ASP A 7 4.97 11.10 6.78
C ASP A 7 4.76 9.60 7.06
N ILE A 8 3.58 9.06 6.73
CA ILE A 8 3.26 7.64 6.90
C ILE A 8 4.03 6.77 5.90
N GLU A 9 4.10 7.20 4.65
CA GLU A 9 4.89 6.51 3.64
C GLU A 9 6.37 6.49 4.03
N ILE A 10 6.89 7.59 4.59
CA ILE A 10 8.26 7.66 5.13
C ILE A 10 8.45 6.68 6.29
N MET A 11 7.48 6.54 7.19
CA MET A 11 7.55 5.56 8.29
C MET A 11 7.63 4.12 7.75
N VAL A 12 6.83 3.78 6.75
CA VAL A 12 6.81 2.46 6.11
C VAL A 12 8.13 2.19 5.38
N MET A 13 8.62 3.14 4.57
CA MET A 13 9.91 3.05 3.88
C MET A 13 11.04 2.79 4.87
N GLY A 14 11.14 3.61 5.92
CA GLY A 14 12.17 3.45 6.94
C GLY A 14 12.08 2.12 7.69
N TRP A 15 10.88 1.55 7.83
CA TRP A 15 10.73 0.22 8.43
C TRP A 15 11.23 -0.89 7.51
N LEU A 16 10.85 -0.85 6.22
CA LEU A 16 11.29 -1.82 5.21
C LEU A 16 12.82 -1.77 5.04
N ASP A 17 13.40 -0.56 4.97
CA ASP A 17 14.84 -0.34 4.88
C ASP A 17 15.59 -0.96 6.07
N ARG A 18 15.10 -0.72 7.31
CA ARG A 18 15.70 -1.31 8.52
C ARG A 18 15.62 -2.83 8.55
N LYS A 19 14.60 -3.42 7.92
CA LYS A 19 14.43 -4.88 7.79
C LYS A 19 15.18 -5.46 6.60
N GLY A 20 15.79 -4.63 5.75
CA GLY A 20 16.47 -5.06 4.53
C GLY A 20 15.51 -5.63 3.47
N ILE A 21 14.23 -5.24 3.52
CA ILE A 21 13.20 -5.74 2.59
C ILE A 21 13.19 -4.87 1.34
N GLN A 22 13.24 -5.50 0.17
CA GLN A 22 13.18 -4.78 -1.10
C GLN A 22 11.73 -4.33 -1.40
N TYR A 23 11.58 -3.08 -1.84
CA TYR A 23 10.29 -2.54 -2.25
C TYR A 23 10.42 -1.55 -3.41
N SER A 24 9.33 -1.36 -4.13
CA SER A 24 9.13 -0.23 -5.05
C SER A 24 8.06 0.69 -4.49
N PHE A 25 8.38 1.97 -4.31
CA PHE A 25 7.45 2.99 -3.85
C PHE A 25 6.84 3.72 -5.06
N GLN A 26 5.52 3.83 -5.09
CA GLN A 26 4.78 4.67 -6.02
C GLN A 26 4.07 5.75 -5.21
N SER A 27 4.52 7.00 -5.39
CA SER A 27 3.85 8.14 -4.78
C SER A 27 2.57 8.46 -5.53
N SER A 28 1.47 8.55 -4.79
CA SER A 28 0.16 9.02 -5.23
C SER A 28 0.17 10.48 -5.71
N LEU A 29 1.23 11.25 -5.43
CA LEU A 29 1.40 12.64 -5.93
C LEU A 29 1.97 12.72 -7.34
N ALA A 30 2.47 11.61 -7.90
CA ALA A 30 3.29 11.63 -9.10
C ALA A 30 2.61 11.12 -10.38
N GLY A 31 1.30 10.84 -10.40
CA GLY A 31 0.66 10.39 -11.64
C GLY A 31 1.07 8.97 -12.05
N GLY A 32 1.33 8.09 -11.08
CA GLY A 32 1.90 6.76 -11.33
C GLY A 32 0.98 5.83 -12.13
N LEU A 33 1.56 4.80 -12.77
CA LEU A 33 0.98 3.91 -13.79
C LEU A 33 -0.42 3.30 -13.51
N PHE A 34 -0.94 3.39 -12.28
CA PHE A 34 -2.21 2.81 -11.84
C PHE A 34 -3.14 3.82 -11.14
N GLU A 35 -3.15 5.09 -11.56
CA GLU A 35 -4.22 6.06 -11.21
C GLU A 35 -5.54 5.79 -11.96
N LEU A 36 -5.99 4.55 -11.98
CA LEU A 36 -7.35 4.20 -12.39
C LEU A 36 -8.12 3.81 -11.14
N GLY A 37 -8.51 4.80 -10.33
CA GLY A 37 -9.31 4.65 -9.11
C GLY A 37 -8.74 5.34 -7.87
N GLU A 38 -9.60 5.60 -6.87
CA GLU A 38 -9.25 6.22 -5.56
C GLU A 38 -8.33 5.33 -4.68
N ALA A 39 -7.94 4.14 -5.14
CA ALA A 39 -7.05 3.21 -4.45
C ALA A 39 -5.68 3.15 -5.12
N ALA A 40 -4.86 4.18 -4.92
CA ALA A 40 -3.46 4.12 -5.34
C ALA A 40 -2.69 3.06 -4.54
N ILE A 41 -1.84 2.30 -5.23
CA ILE A 41 -0.88 1.38 -4.60
C ILE A 41 0.33 2.21 -4.21
N ASN A 42 0.69 2.18 -2.93
CA ASN A 42 1.82 2.95 -2.43
C ASN A 42 3.11 2.14 -2.52
N PHE A 43 3.06 0.83 -2.22
CA PHE A 43 4.26 -0.03 -2.24
C PHE A 43 4.02 -1.36 -2.94
N ILE A 44 5.04 -1.83 -3.64
CA ILE A 44 5.14 -3.21 -4.12
C ILE A 44 6.29 -3.86 -3.38
N ILE A 45 6.04 -5.01 -2.75
CA ILE A 45 6.99 -5.78 -1.96
C ILE A 45 7.11 -7.17 -2.60
N PRO A 46 7.99 -7.34 -3.61
CA PRO A 46 8.00 -8.52 -4.48
C PRO A 46 8.30 -9.82 -3.75
N ASP A 47 9.22 -9.80 -2.78
CA ASP A 47 9.67 -10.98 -2.04
C ASP A 47 8.54 -11.65 -1.25
N PHE A 48 7.48 -10.89 -0.95
CA PHE A 48 6.31 -11.35 -0.23
C PHE A 48 5.06 -11.42 -1.13
N GLY A 49 5.18 -11.07 -2.41
CA GLY A 49 4.06 -11.02 -3.34
C GLY A 49 2.99 -10.02 -2.92
N ILE A 50 3.36 -8.87 -2.33
CA ILE A 50 2.41 -7.91 -1.78
C ILE A 50 2.39 -6.60 -2.59
N ALA A 51 1.19 -6.07 -2.79
CA ALA A 51 0.94 -4.68 -3.15
C ALA A 51 0.24 -3.98 -1.98
N LEU A 52 0.91 -3.06 -1.32
CA LEU A 52 0.41 -2.35 -0.14
C LEU A 52 -0.27 -1.04 -0.53
N ARG A 53 -1.48 -0.85 -0.03
CA ARG A 53 -2.27 0.39 -0.12
C ARG A 53 -2.38 1.02 1.26
N VAL A 54 -1.93 2.25 1.40
CA VAL A 54 -2.04 3.05 2.61
C VAL A 54 -3.28 3.93 2.48
N ARG A 55 -4.28 3.64 3.29
CA ARG A 55 -5.57 4.34 3.30
C ARG A 55 -5.53 5.48 4.32
N GLY A 56 -5.74 6.69 3.82
CA GLY A 56 -5.90 7.89 4.65
C GLY A 56 -7.21 7.88 5.44
N GLU A 57 -7.20 8.56 6.59
CA GLU A 57 -8.37 8.65 7.50
C GLU A 57 -9.56 9.45 6.94
N TYR A 58 -9.39 10.10 5.77
CA TYR A 58 -10.46 10.81 5.09
C TYR A 58 -11.55 9.87 4.52
N TYR A 59 -11.21 8.60 4.31
CA TYR A 59 -12.14 7.56 3.87
C TYR A 59 -12.63 6.76 5.08
N SER A 60 -13.94 6.57 5.21
CA SER A 60 -14.48 5.75 6.31
C SER A 60 -14.10 4.28 6.10
N ARG A 61 -13.81 3.55 7.19
CA ARG A 61 -13.60 2.08 7.17
C ARG A 61 -14.76 1.28 6.56
N GLU A 62 -15.92 1.92 6.42
CA GLU A 62 -17.15 1.38 5.84
C GLU A 62 -17.31 1.71 4.35
N SER A 63 -16.31 2.35 3.73
CA SER A 63 -16.35 2.66 2.30
C SER A 63 -16.43 1.35 1.51
N THR A 64 -17.56 1.13 0.86
CA THR A 64 -17.77 -0.02 -0.01
C THR A 64 -16.69 -0.01 -1.10
N PRO A 65 -15.98 -1.13 -1.32
CA PRO A 65 -15.05 -1.24 -2.44
C PRO A 65 -15.77 -0.82 -3.72
N THR A 66 -15.21 0.15 -4.43
CA THR A 66 -15.78 0.58 -5.70
C THR A 66 -15.56 -0.51 -6.74
N GLY A 67 -16.35 -0.52 -7.82
CA GLY A 67 -16.13 -1.46 -8.93
C GLY A 67 -14.71 -1.36 -9.52
N ILE A 68 -14.06 -0.22 -9.34
CA ILE A 68 -12.68 0.02 -9.76
C ILE A 68 -11.69 -0.69 -8.82
N ASP A 69 -11.91 -0.65 -7.51
CA ASP A 69 -11.08 -1.35 -6.52
C ASP A 69 -11.08 -2.87 -6.76
N LEU A 70 -12.24 -3.42 -7.10
CA LEU A 70 -12.42 -4.85 -7.41
C LEU A 70 -11.67 -5.25 -8.69
N VAL A 71 -11.73 -4.41 -9.73
CA VAL A 71 -11.01 -4.66 -10.98
C VAL A 71 -9.49 -4.59 -10.76
N GLN A 72 -9.01 -3.65 -9.94
CA GLN A 72 -7.59 -3.58 -9.62
C GLN A 72 -7.12 -4.81 -8.85
N GLU A 73 -7.87 -5.23 -7.83
CA GLU A 73 -7.55 -6.42 -7.04
C GLU A 73 -7.47 -7.66 -7.94
N GLU A 74 -8.41 -7.82 -8.86
CA GLU A 74 -8.43 -8.90 -9.83
C GLU A 74 -7.24 -8.82 -10.82
N VAL A 75 -6.89 -7.63 -11.30
CA VAL A 75 -5.72 -7.43 -12.18
C VAL A 75 -4.42 -7.75 -11.45
N MET A 76 -4.27 -7.29 -10.20
CA MET A 76 -3.09 -7.55 -9.37
C MET A 76 -2.90 -9.05 -9.13
N LYS A 77 -3.98 -9.74 -8.75
CA LYS A 77 -3.98 -11.18 -8.48
C LYS A 77 -3.76 -11.99 -9.75
N SER A 78 -4.53 -11.72 -10.81
CA SER A 78 -4.58 -12.57 -11.99
C SER A 78 -3.50 -12.28 -13.04
N GLN A 79 -2.92 -11.07 -13.07
CA GLN A 79 -1.89 -10.71 -14.05
C GLN A 79 -0.48 -10.55 -13.46
N ILE A 80 -0.38 -10.08 -12.21
CA ILE A 80 0.92 -9.74 -11.58
C ILE A 80 1.28 -10.74 -10.47
N GLY A 81 0.31 -11.53 -9.99
CA GLY A 81 0.52 -12.52 -8.94
C GLY A 81 0.76 -11.89 -7.56
N LEU A 82 0.27 -10.66 -7.35
CA LEU A 82 0.41 -9.93 -6.09
C LEU A 82 -0.90 -9.91 -5.31
N ILE A 83 -0.80 -9.96 -4.00
CA ILE A 83 -1.89 -9.80 -3.04
C ILE A 83 -1.96 -8.33 -2.64
N ALA A 84 -3.10 -7.69 -2.90
CA ALA A 84 -3.35 -6.34 -2.42
C ALA A 84 -3.68 -6.37 -0.92
N VAL A 85 -2.96 -5.58 -0.13
CA VAL A 85 -3.18 -5.44 1.32
C VAL A 85 -3.47 -3.97 1.62
N ASP A 86 -4.58 -3.70 2.31
CA ASP A 86 -4.94 -2.36 2.77
C ASP A 86 -4.52 -2.16 4.22
N VAL A 87 -3.83 -1.06 4.50
CA VAL A 87 -3.54 -0.61 5.86
C VAL A 87 -4.00 0.81 6.07
N TRP A 88 -4.53 1.09 7.25
CA TRP A 88 -4.95 2.43 7.62
C TRP A 88 -3.79 3.19 8.24
N GLU A 89 -3.66 4.48 7.92
CA GLU A 89 -2.67 5.35 8.53
C GLU A 89 -2.71 5.32 10.07
N SER A 90 -3.92 5.27 10.64
CA SER A 90 -4.12 5.23 12.08
C SER A 90 -3.55 3.96 12.73
N ASP A 91 -3.56 2.83 12.02
CA ASP A 91 -2.98 1.57 12.51
C ASP A 91 -1.45 1.65 12.45
N ILE A 92 -0.88 2.22 11.39
CA ILE A 92 0.58 2.48 11.29
C ILE A 92 1.06 3.45 12.38
N LYS A 93 0.31 4.52 12.65
CA LYS A 93 0.62 5.49 13.72
C LYS A 93 0.58 4.82 15.10
N ARG A 94 -0.34 3.87 15.30
CA ARG A 94 -0.53 3.18 16.59
C ARG A 94 0.52 2.10 16.83
N ASP A 95 0.79 1.26 15.84
CA ASP A 95 1.73 0.13 15.93
C ASP A 95 2.33 -0.23 14.56
N LEU A 96 3.34 0.54 14.13
CA LEU A 96 4.05 0.31 12.87
C LEU A 96 4.60 -1.12 12.76
N ASN A 97 5.17 -1.69 13.83
CA ASN A 97 5.77 -3.02 13.76
C ASN A 97 4.70 -4.10 13.58
N GLY A 98 3.67 -4.11 14.44
CA GLY A 98 2.61 -5.10 14.36
C GLY A 98 1.83 -5.01 13.05
N THR A 99 1.55 -3.79 12.59
CA THR A 99 0.87 -3.57 11.30
C THR A 99 1.70 -4.08 10.13
N MET A 100 2.98 -3.73 10.04
CA MET A 100 3.82 -4.18 8.93
C MET A 100 4.09 -5.70 8.97
N GLU A 101 4.21 -6.31 10.14
CA GLU A 101 4.31 -7.77 10.25
C GLU A 101 3.02 -8.48 9.80
N SER A 102 1.85 -7.88 10.02
CA SER A 102 0.56 -8.36 9.47
C SER A 102 0.55 -8.28 7.95
N VAL A 103 0.98 -7.12 7.41
CA VAL A 103 1.08 -6.91 5.96
C VAL A 103 1.89 -8.01 5.31
N LEU A 104 3.09 -8.31 5.83
CA LEU A 104 3.97 -9.33 5.26
C LEU A 104 3.39 -10.75 5.30
N ARG A 105 2.36 -11.01 6.11
CA ARG A 105 1.61 -12.27 6.11
C ARG A 105 0.43 -12.27 5.13
N GLY A 106 0.07 -11.11 4.59
CA GLY A 106 -1.13 -10.91 3.77
C GLY A 106 -2.42 -10.76 4.58
N ASP A 107 -2.30 -10.42 5.87
CA ASP A 107 -3.39 -10.27 6.84
C ASP A 107 -3.82 -8.80 7.03
#